data_AF-A0A371CWC6-F1
#
_entry.id   AF-A0A371CWC6-F1
#
_cell.length_a   1.000
_cell.length_b   1.000
_cell.length_c   1.000
_cell.angle_alpha   90.00
_cell.angle_beta   90.00
_cell.angle_gamma   90.00
#
_symmetry.space_group_name_H-M   'P 1'
#
loop_
_entity.id
_entity.type
_entity.pdbx_description
1 polymer ?
#
loop_
_entity_poly.entity_id
_entity_poly.type
_entity_poly.pdbx_seq_one_letter_code
_entity_poly.pdbx_strand_id
1 'polypeptide(L)'
;LLLWLQGSVSPQELRDRLLSDAAFEAALLDWLEQCHQGQFSITTEVDLAAELEEEYLDSRFGEPRVCTRLKAGARDPATVLPSCPPLGFDDSAARDGWYEDMLRDSDRVIFMSNRHDKHHGKGCWRGDPPVCRARFPRDLLHRTEIDRTTGAIRFRHEHKWLNTFNPVLAYLLRCNHDVTCLLSGTSVKAAMAYVTDYVTKTKLTTETFFETVRSV
;
A
#
# COMPACT_ATOMS: atom_id res chain seq x y z
N LEU A 1 -11.57 -9.49 -1.85
CA LEU A 1 -11.01 -10.80 -2.26
C LEU A 1 -10.53 -11.50 -1.01
N LEU A 2 -10.91 -12.75 -0.80
CA LEU A 2 -10.36 -13.60 0.26
C LEU A 2 -9.64 -14.76 -0.42
N LEU A 3 -8.35 -14.92 -0.14
CA LEU A 3 -7.55 -16.04 -0.64
C LEU A 3 -7.25 -16.98 0.52
N TRP A 4 -7.64 -18.24 0.37
CA TRP A 4 -7.30 -19.30 1.30
C TRP A 4 -6.16 -20.12 0.73
N LEU A 5 -5.04 -20.18 1.45
CA LEU A 5 -3.89 -20.97 1.04
C LEU A 5 -4.02 -22.37 1.62
N GLN A 6 -4.23 -23.36 0.76
CA GLN A 6 -4.32 -24.76 1.20
C GLN A 6 -3.03 -25.17 1.91
N GLY A 7 -3.15 -25.76 3.09
CA GLY A 7 -2.01 -26.14 3.93
C GLY A 7 -1.43 -25.00 4.77
N SER A 8 -2.05 -23.81 4.79
CA SER A 8 -1.64 -22.76 5.73
C SER A 8 -1.89 -23.20 7.17
N VAL A 9 -0.85 -23.16 7.97
CA VAL A 9 -0.93 -23.34 9.42
C VAL A 9 -1.63 -22.15 10.09
N SER A 10 -2.10 -22.33 11.32
CA SER A 10 -2.77 -21.26 12.06
C SER A 10 -1.80 -20.09 12.34
N PRO A 11 -2.29 -18.84 12.55
CA PRO A 11 -1.41 -17.72 12.91
C PRO A 11 -0.55 -17.98 14.16
N GLN A 12 -1.08 -18.73 15.12
CA GLN A 12 -0.33 -19.12 16.31
C GLN A 12 0.81 -20.09 15.96
N GLU A 13 0.53 -21.11 15.16
CA GLU A 13 1.54 -22.07 14.72
C GLU A 13 2.60 -21.44 13.81
N LEU A 14 2.20 -20.51 12.92
CA LEU A 14 3.14 -19.69 12.15
C LEU A 14 4.11 -18.95 13.07
N ARG A 15 3.57 -18.28 14.10
CA ARG A 15 4.38 -17.54 15.07
C ARG A 15 5.29 -18.44 15.87
N ASP A 16 4.80 -19.59 16.34
CA ASP A 16 5.59 -20.52 17.14
C ASP A 16 6.75 -21.06 16.31
N ARG A 17 6.49 -21.49 15.06
CA ARG A 17 7.54 -21.94 14.13
C ARG A 17 8.52 -20.83 13.76
N LEU A 18 8.03 -19.61 13.52
CA LEU A 18 8.88 -18.44 13.25
C LEU A 18 9.88 -18.17 14.38
N LEU A 19 9.51 -18.48 15.63
CA LEU A 19 10.36 -18.24 16.80
C LEU A 19 11.25 -19.44 17.15
N SER A 20 10.87 -20.67 16.77
CA SER A 20 11.58 -21.90 17.16
C SER A 20 12.41 -22.55 16.06
N ASP A 21 12.12 -22.29 14.78
CA ASP A 21 12.72 -22.97 13.63
C ASP A 21 13.36 -21.93 12.69
N ALA A 22 14.69 -21.88 12.69
CA ALA A 22 15.46 -20.92 11.91
C ALA A 22 15.34 -21.14 10.39
N ALA A 23 15.13 -22.38 9.94
CA ALA A 23 14.96 -22.67 8.51
C ALA A 23 13.58 -22.21 8.03
N PHE A 24 12.55 -22.44 8.85
CA PHE A 24 11.21 -21.93 8.60
C PHE A 24 11.19 -20.39 8.63
N GLU A 25 11.86 -19.78 9.61
CA GLU A 25 12.02 -18.33 9.69
C GLU A 25 12.58 -17.75 8.40
N ALA A 26 13.73 -18.25 7.95
CA ALA A 26 14.38 -17.75 6.74
C ALA A 26 13.48 -17.90 5.51
N ALA A 27 12.84 -19.06 5.34
CA ALA A 27 11.95 -19.31 4.20
C ALA A 27 10.69 -18.42 4.23
N LEU A 28 10.11 -18.20 5.41
CA LEU A 28 8.92 -17.37 5.57
C LEU A 28 9.26 -15.89 5.31
N LEU A 29 10.40 -15.40 5.83
CA LEU A 29 10.83 -14.03 5.59
C LEU A 29 11.13 -13.78 4.12
N ASP A 30 11.84 -14.69 3.45
CA ASP A 30 12.15 -14.58 2.02
C ASP A 30 10.87 -14.47 1.16
N TRP A 31 9.85 -15.27 1.47
CA TRP A 31 8.55 -15.18 0.82
C TRP A 31 7.81 -13.87 1.15
N LEU A 32 7.78 -13.45 2.42
CA LEU A 32 7.05 -12.24 2.82
C LEU A 32 7.70 -10.96 2.29
N GLU A 33 9.02 -10.93 2.13
CA GLU A 33 9.74 -9.80 1.53
C GLU A 33 9.41 -9.63 0.04
N GLN A 34 9.09 -10.71 -0.68
CA GLN A 34 8.55 -10.63 -2.04
C GLN A 34 7.12 -10.04 -2.06
N CYS A 35 6.42 -10.10 -0.93
CA CYS A 35 5.05 -9.62 -0.81
C CYS A 35 4.92 -8.18 -0.29
N HIS A 36 5.94 -7.66 0.42
CA HIS A 36 5.91 -6.38 1.11
C HIS A 36 7.09 -5.50 0.69
N GLN A 37 6.78 -4.35 0.09
CA GLN A 37 7.79 -3.41 -0.39
C GLN A 37 7.53 -2.01 0.16
N GLY A 38 8.57 -1.33 0.63
CA GLY A 38 8.51 0.02 1.19
C GLY A 38 9.38 1.02 0.42
N GLN A 39 9.63 0.74 -0.86
CA GLN A 39 10.48 1.49 -1.79
C GLN A 39 10.06 1.20 -3.22
N PHE A 40 10.53 1.98 -4.20
CA PHE A 40 10.31 1.66 -5.62
C PHE A 40 11.10 0.43 -6.05
N SER A 41 10.57 -0.31 -7.02
CA SER A 41 11.05 -1.64 -7.42
C SER A 41 12.27 -1.57 -8.31
N ILE A 42 12.20 -0.74 -9.36
CA ILE A 42 13.22 -0.66 -10.42
C ILE A 42 13.71 0.77 -10.61
N THR A 43 12.82 1.76 -10.46
CA THR A 43 13.13 3.16 -10.73
C THR A 43 13.29 3.97 -9.45
N THR A 44 13.71 5.23 -9.57
CA THR A 44 13.83 6.15 -8.44
C THR A 44 12.67 7.15 -8.42
N GLU A 45 12.42 7.76 -7.26
CA GLU A 45 11.43 8.84 -7.15
C GLU A 45 11.79 10.02 -8.07
N VAL A 46 13.09 10.31 -8.23
CA VAL A 46 13.59 11.40 -9.07
C VAL A 46 13.28 11.13 -10.54
N ASP A 47 13.54 9.91 -11.01
CA ASP A 47 13.27 9.53 -12.40
C ASP A 47 11.76 9.54 -12.70
N LEU A 48 10.95 9.04 -11.76
CA LEU A 48 9.49 9.07 -11.88
C LEU A 48 8.94 10.50 -11.88
N ALA A 49 9.48 11.39 -11.05
CA ALA A 49 9.09 12.79 -11.05
C ALA A 49 9.46 13.47 -12.38
N ALA A 50 10.65 13.21 -12.92
CA ALA A 50 11.07 13.72 -14.23
C ALA A 50 10.20 13.19 -15.39
N GLU A 51 9.74 11.94 -15.29
CA GLU A 51 8.85 11.29 -16.24
C GLU A 51 7.42 11.85 -16.17
N LEU A 52 6.82 11.88 -14.98
CA LEU A 52 5.37 12.01 -14.80
C LEU A 52 4.92 13.41 -14.37
N GLU A 53 5.77 14.19 -13.68
CA GLU A 53 5.37 15.48 -13.11
C GLU A 53 6.01 16.66 -13.85
N GLU A 54 5.35 17.81 -13.77
CA GLU A 54 5.91 19.12 -14.10
C GLU A 54 5.59 20.12 -13.00
N GLU A 55 6.53 21.02 -12.74
CA GLU A 55 6.33 22.13 -11.82
C GLU A 55 5.58 23.27 -12.50
N TYR A 56 4.70 23.92 -11.75
CA TYR A 56 4.05 25.15 -12.15
C TYR A 56 3.91 26.09 -10.96
N LEU A 57 3.77 27.39 -11.25
CA LEU A 57 3.50 28.39 -10.23
C LEU A 57 2.00 28.59 -10.06
N ASP A 58 1.50 28.36 -8.84
CA ASP A 58 0.13 28.68 -8.47
C ASP A 58 0.08 30.01 -7.72
N SER A 59 -0.56 31.01 -8.34
CA SER A 59 -0.76 32.34 -7.77
C SER A 59 -2.23 32.62 -7.42
N ARG A 60 -3.11 31.60 -7.40
CA ARG A 60 -4.55 31.79 -7.18
C ARG A 60 -4.91 32.28 -5.78
N PHE A 61 -4.00 32.12 -4.80
CA PHE A 61 -4.25 32.44 -3.39
C PHE A 61 -3.13 33.30 -2.75
N GLY A 62 -2.54 34.22 -3.52
CA GLY A 62 -1.52 35.15 -3.03
C GLY A 62 -0.15 34.91 -3.66
N GLU A 63 0.90 34.92 -2.84
CA GLU A 63 2.29 34.71 -3.29
C GLU A 63 2.43 33.43 -4.12
N PRO A 64 3.10 33.47 -5.29
CA PRO A 64 3.30 32.31 -6.14
C PRO A 64 3.94 31.16 -5.37
N ARG A 65 3.31 29.99 -5.42
CA ARG A 65 3.86 28.75 -4.84
C ARG A 65 4.22 27.77 -5.95
N VAL A 66 5.36 27.11 -5.81
CA VAL A 66 5.71 25.98 -6.67
C VAL A 66 4.80 24.81 -6.30
N CYS A 67 4.08 24.29 -7.30
CA CYS A 67 3.21 23.13 -7.19
C CYS A 67 3.60 22.13 -8.29
N THR A 68 3.32 20.85 -8.06
CA THR A 68 3.49 19.82 -9.08
C THR A 68 2.14 19.40 -9.63
N ARG A 69 2.13 19.00 -10.90
CA ARG A 69 0.99 18.37 -11.56
C ARG A 69 1.48 17.32 -12.53
N LEU A 70 0.57 16.47 -12.99
CA LEU A 70 0.86 15.54 -14.08
C LEU A 70 1.31 16.32 -15.33
N LYS A 71 2.42 15.89 -15.92
CA LYS A 71 3.04 16.48 -17.09
C LYS A 71 2.09 16.51 -18.27
N ALA A 72 2.13 17.59 -19.07
CA ALA A 72 1.29 17.70 -20.24
C ALA A 72 1.49 16.51 -21.21
N GLY A 73 0.42 15.79 -21.54
CA GLY A 73 0.45 14.61 -22.41
C GLY A 73 0.75 13.28 -21.70
N ALA A 74 1.22 13.31 -20.44
CA ALA A 74 1.27 12.10 -19.62
C ALA A 74 -0.15 11.68 -19.23
N ARG A 75 -0.39 10.36 -19.16
CA ARG A 75 -1.62 9.80 -18.61
C ARG A 75 -1.35 9.29 -17.21
N ASP A 76 -2.30 9.50 -16.30
CA ASP A 76 -2.24 8.93 -14.97
C ASP A 76 -2.28 7.39 -15.09
N PRO A 77 -1.23 6.66 -14.67
CA PRO A 77 -1.17 5.20 -14.68
C PRO A 77 -2.33 4.55 -13.91
N ALA A 78 -2.87 5.23 -12.89
CA ALA A 78 -4.01 4.77 -12.11
C ALA A 78 -5.34 4.80 -12.89
N THR A 79 -5.38 5.48 -14.04
CA THR A 79 -6.59 5.68 -14.87
C THR A 79 -6.60 4.84 -16.14
N VAL A 80 -5.61 3.97 -16.32
CA VAL A 80 -5.49 3.07 -17.48
C VAL A 80 -5.39 1.62 -17.02
N LEU A 81 -5.89 0.71 -17.86
CA LEU A 81 -5.81 -0.72 -17.58
C LEU A 81 -4.37 -1.22 -17.77
N PRO A 82 -3.96 -2.21 -16.97
CA PRO A 82 -2.69 -2.90 -17.19
C PRO A 82 -2.65 -3.67 -18.48
N SER A 83 -1.44 -3.84 -19.01
CA SER A 83 -1.14 -4.80 -20.07
C SER A 83 -1.48 -6.22 -19.59
N CYS A 84 -2.08 -7.02 -20.45
CA CYS A 84 -2.32 -8.42 -20.11
C CYS A 84 -0.98 -9.17 -19.94
N PRO A 85 -0.82 -10.05 -18.93
CA PRO A 85 0.31 -10.98 -18.92
C PRO A 85 0.34 -11.83 -20.20
N PRO A 86 1.52 -12.34 -20.59
CA PRO A 86 1.61 -13.27 -21.70
C PRO A 86 0.74 -14.51 -21.43
N LEU A 87 0.08 -15.04 -22.47
CA LEU A 87 -0.85 -16.17 -22.36
C LEU A 87 -0.16 -17.49 -21.98
N GLY A 88 1.17 -17.56 -22.13
CA GLY A 88 2.01 -18.67 -21.71
C GLY A 88 3.32 -18.15 -21.12
N PHE A 89 3.79 -18.81 -20.07
CA PHE A 89 5.04 -18.48 -19.36
C PHE A 89 6.15 -19.50 -19.65
N ASP A 90 6.07 -20.16 -20.81
CA ASP A 90 6.98 -21.24 -21.19
C ASP A 90 8.38 -20.74 -21.57
N ASP A 91 8.46 -19.48 -22.04
CA ASP A 91 9.72 -18.78 -22.31
C ASP A 91 10.11 -17.93 -21.10
N SER A 92 11.23 -18.29 -20.46
CA SER A 92 11.79 -17.55 -19.32
C SER A 92 12.08 -16.10 -19.67
N ALA A 93 12.62 -15.81 -20.85
CA ALA A 93 12.99 -14.45 -21.21
C ALA A 93 11.75 -13.56 -21.37
N ALA A 94 10.69 -14.10 -21.96
CA ALA A 94 9.41 -13.39 -22.09
C ALA A 94 8.74 -13.16 -20.73
N ARG A 95 8.77 -14.15 -19.82
CA ARG A 95 8.28 -14.01 -18.45
C ARG A 95 9.03 -12.93 -17.69
N ASP A 96 10.35 -12.98 -17.73
CA ASP A 96 11.21 -12.10 -16.95
C ASP A 96 11.10 -10.65 -17.46
N GLY A 97 11.06 -10.45 -18.80
CA GLY A 97 10.80 -9.14 -19.40
C GLY A 97 9.42 -8.58 -19.06
N TRP A 98 8.38 -9.41 -19.09
CA TRP A 98 7.04 -8.99 -18.65
C TRP A 98 7.02 -8.60 -17.17
N TYR A 99 7.71 -9.35 -16.32
CA TYR A 99 7.78 -9.07 -14.89
C TYR A 99 8.48 -7.73 -14.61
N GLU A 100 9.57 -7.42 -15.31
CA GLU A 100 10.23 -6.12 -15.24
C GLU A 100 9.29 -4.98 -15.68
N ASP A 101 8.55 -5.15 -16.77
CA ASP A 101 7.57 -4.16 -17.24
C ASP A 101 6.43 -3.96 -16.23
N MET A 102 5.96 -5.03 -15.60
CA MET A 102 4.96 -5.01 -14.53
C MET A 102 5.46 -4.21 -13.32
N LEU A 103 6.71 -4.41 -12.90
CA LEU A 103 7.33 -3.67 -11.81
C LEU A 103 7.49 -2.18 -12.15
N ARG A 104 7.92 -1.85 -13.37
CA ARG A 104 8.05 -0.46 -13.83
C ARG A 104 6.71 0.26 -13.84
N ASP A 105 5.66 -0.40 -14.31
CA ASP A 105 4.31 0.16 -14.30
C ASP A 105 3.77 0.31 -12.86
N SER A 106 4.03 -0.68 -11.99
CA SER A 106 3.69 -0.61 -10.57
C SER A 106 4.32 0.60 -9.89
N ASP A 107 5.60 0.87 -10.16
CA ASP A 107 6.29 2.03 -9.59
C ASP A 107 5.63 3.35 -9.99
N ARG A 108 5.18 3.48 -11.25
CA ARG A 108 4.42 4.65 -11.73
C ARG A 108 3.08 4.79 -11.01
N VAL A 109 2.35 3.69 -10.82
CA VAL A 109 1.08 3.68 -10.06
C VAL A 109 1.31 4.09 -8.60
N ILE A 110 2.34 3.53 -7.96
CA ILE A 110 2.69 3.81 -6.57
C ILE A 110 3.07 5.27 -6.37
N PHE A 111 3.85 5.83 -7.29
CA PHE A 111 4.24 7.24 -7.27
C PHE A 111 3.03 8.17 -7.35
N MET A 112 2.07 7.86 -8.22
CA MET A 112 0.87 8.69 -8.42
C MET A 112 -0.18 8.52 -7.34
N SER A 113 -0.36 7.30 -6.80
CA SER A 113 -1.53 6.97 -5.97
C SER A 113 -1.21 6.56 -4.53
N ASN A 114 0.04 6.22 -4.21
CA ASN A 114 0.41 5.57 -2.95
C ASN A 114 1.47 6.35 -2.15
N ARG A 115 1.77 7.58 -2.59
CA ARG A 115 2.67 8.51 -1.89
C ARG A 115 1.90 9.53 -1.09
N HIS A 116 2.36 9.75 0.14
CA HIS A 116 1.86 10.79 1.02
C HIS A 116 2.67 12.08 0.86
N ASP A 117 2.01 13.23 0.80
CA ASP A 117 2.68 14.53 0.68
C ASP A 117 3.33 14.93 2.03
N LYS A 118 4.64 15.21 2.00
CA LYS A 118 5.44 15.69 3.13
C LYS A 118 4.95 17.01 3.71
N HIS A 119 4.21 17.81 2.94
CA HIS A 119 3.64 19.08 3.38
C HIS A 119 2.30 18.91 4.09
N HIS A 120 1.66 17.74 3.96
CA HIS A 120 0.37 17.38 4.53
C HIS A 120 -0.79 18.30 4.10
N GLY A 121 -1.84 17.72 3.51
CA GLY A 121 -3.04 18.44 3.13
C GLY A 121 -3.98 18.77 4.30
N LYS A 122 -5.01 19.57 4.01
CA LYS A 122 -6.11 19.88 4.95
C LYS A 122 -6.74 18.59 5.47
N GLY A 123 -6.90 18.50 6.80
CA GLY A 123 -7.49 17.34 7.45
C GLY A 123 -6.54 16.16 7.67
N CYS A 124 -5.28 16.25 7.22
CA CYS A 124 -4.30 15.20 7.44
C CYS A 124 -3.85 15.12 8.92
N TRP A 125 -3.74 16.26 9.59
CA TRP A 125 -3.34 16.34 10.99
C TRP A 125 -4.47 15.94 11.94
N ARG A 126 -4.11 15.41 13.11
CA ARG A 126 -5.01 15.16 14.25
C ARG A 126 -4.27 15.34 15.57
N GLY A 127 -5.03 15.63 16.63
CA GLY A 127 -4.52 15.69 18.00
C GLY A 127 -3.69 16.95 18.31
N ASP A 128 -3.27 17.02 19.57
CA ASP A 128 -2.34 18.01 20.10
C ASP A 128 -1.34 17.25 21.02
N PRO A 129 -0.04 17.14 20.67
CA PRO A 129 0.60 17.73 19.50
C PRO A 129 0.11 17.11 18.17
N PRO A 130 0.22 17.84 17.04
CA PRO A 130 -0.28 17.39 15.74
C PRO A 130 0.49 16.16 15.25
N VAL A 131 -0.25 15.08 14.98
CA VAL A 131 0.26 13.85 14.35
C VAL A 131 -0.47 13.55 13.05
N CYS A 132 0.23 12.98 12.07
CA CYS A 132 -0.39 12.59 10.82
C CYS A 132 -1.41 11.46 11.05
N ARG A 133 -2.63 11.61 10.53
CA ARG A 133 -3.67 10.55 10.58
C ARG A 133 -3.23 9.25 9.94
N ALA A 134 -2.49 9.36 8.84
CA ALA A 134 -1.94 8.22 8.11
C ALA A 134 -0.59 7.72 8.68
N ARG A 135 -0.11 8.30 9.80
CA ARG A 135 1.12 7.91 10.50
C ARG A 135 2.39 8.05 9.63
N PHE A 136 2.45 9.14 8.88
CA PHE A 136 3.66 9.57 8.17
C PHE A 136 4.43 10.63 8.96
N PRO A 137 5.77 10.72 8.80
CA PRO A 137 6.61 9.82 7.99
C PRO A 137 6.71 8.41 8.59
N ARG A 138 6.95 7.40 7.75
CA ARG A 138 7.24 6.02 8.17
C ARG A 138 8.65 5.92 8.75
N ASP A 139 8.83 4.99 9.68
CA ASP A 139 10.16 4.59 10.14
C ASP A 139 10.91 3.92 8.99
N LEU A 140 12.18 4.26 8.85
CA LEU A 140 13.06 3.59 7.90
C LEU A 140 13.72 2.39 8.54
N LEU A 141 13.72 1.28 7.82
CA LEU A 141 14.32 0.02 8.24
C LEU A 141 15.03 -0.61 7.05
N HIS A 142 16.33 -0.88 7.17
CA HIS A 142 17.15 -1.40 6.06
C HIS A 142 17.07 -2.92 5.86
N ARG A 143 16.49 -3.64 6.82
CA ARG A 143 16.29 -5.10 6.76
C ARG A 143 15.01 -5.48 7.48
N THR A 144 14.40 -6.60 7.12
CA THR A 144 13.27 -7.11 7.90
C THR A 144 13.76 -7.63 9.26
N GLU A 145 13.04 -7.28 10.32
CA GLU A 145 13.36 -7.67 11.69
C GLU A 145 12.17 -8.34 12.38
N ILE A 146 12.47 -9.33 13.22
CA ILE A 146 11.49 -10.01 14.04
C ILE A 146 11.68 -9.57 15.50
N ASP A 147 10.62 -9.07 16.11
CA ASP A 147 10.57 -8.95 17.57
C ASP A 147 10.42 -10.35 18.17
N ARG A 148 11.49 -10.88 18.77
CA ARG A 148 11.53 -12.21 19.36
C ARG A 148 10.58 -12.39 20.55
N THR A 149 10.16 -11.30 21.19
CA THR A 149 9.20 -11.34 22.31
C THR A 149 7.78 -11.49 21.79
N THR A 150 7.45 -10.72 20.74
CA THR A 150 6.07 -10.62 20.24
C THR A 150 5.81 -11.39 18.96
N GLY A 151 6.82 -11.94 18.31
CA GLY A 151 6.74 -12.53 16.96
C GLY A 151 6.31 -11.55 15.87
N ALA A 152 6.29 -10.24 16.16
CA ALA A 152 5.92 -9.23 15.20
C ALA A 152 7.04 -9.04 14.17
N ILE A 153 6.67 -9.01 12.89
CA ILE A 153 7.60 -8.76 11.80
C ILE A 153 7.52 -7.28 11.41
N ARG A 154 8.66 -6.63 11.36
CA ARG A 154 8.84 -5.29 10.80
C ARG A 154 9.58 -5.42 9.48
N PHE A 155 8.93 -5.17 8.37
CA PHE A 155 9.54 -5.28 7.05
C PHE A 155 10.54 -4.16 6.78
N ARG A 156 11.54 -4.48 5.95
CA ARG A 156 12.39 -3.46 5.31
C ARG A 156 11.52 -2.39 4.67
N HIS A 157 11.84 -1.13 4.94
CA HIS A 157 11.13 0.04 4.44
C HIS A 157 12.11 1.19 4.24
N GLU A 158 12.33 1.59 2.99
CA GLU A 158 13.39 2.57 2.68
C GLU A 158 12.85 3.94 2.25
N HIS A 159 11.53 4.07 2.10
CA HIS A 159 10.89 5.32 1.73
C HIS A 159 9.94 5.88 2.81
N LYS A 160 10.22 7.08 3.33
CA LYS A 160 9.44 7.67 4.44
C LYS A 160 7.99 7.98 4.10
N TRP A 161 7.69 8.18 2.82
CA TRP A 161 6.42 8.73 2.35
C TRP A 161 5.60 7.78 1.47
N LEU A 162 5.96 6.49 1.43
CA LEU A 162 5.15 5.45 0.79
C LEU A 162 4.48 4.59 1.85
N ASN A 163 3.33 4.00 1.52
CA ASN A 163 2.87 2.84 2.28
C ASN A 163 3.72 1.61 1.95
N THR A 164 3.58 0.57 2.77
CA THR A 164 4.06 -0.75 2.37
C THR A 164 3.08 -1.31 1.35
N PHE A 165 3.55 -1.72 0.20
CA PHE A 165 2.71 -2.15 -0.91
C PHE A 165 3.17 -3.51 -1.46
N ASN A 166 2.36 -4.09 -2.35
CA ASN A 166 2.73 -5.26 -3.13
C ASN A 166 2.73 -4.87 -4.62
N PRO A 167 3.81 -5.08 -5.38
CA PRO A 167 3.90 -4.63 -6.76
C PRO A 167 2.80 -5.24 -7.64
N VAL A 168 2.51 -6.54 -7.48
CA VAL A 168 1.44 -7.21 -8.25
C VAL A 168 0.07 -6.61 -7.93
N LEU A 169 -0.21 -6.31 -6.65
CA LEU A 169 -1.45 -5.63 -6.28
C LEU A 169 -1.49 -4.19 -6.82
N ALA A 170 -0.37 -3.47 -6.81
CA ALA A 170 -0.28 -2.13 -7.41
C ALA A 170 -0.64 -2.17 -8.90
N TYR A 171 -0.04 -3.10 -9.63
CA TYR A 171 -0.27 -3.31 -11.05
C TYR A 171 -1.74 -3.60 -11.38
N LEU A 172 -2.38 -4.48 -10.60
CA LEU A 172 -3.75 -4.94 -10.85
C LEU A 172 -4.82 -3.96 -10.35
N LEU A 173 -4.63 -3.40 -9.14
CA LEU A 173 -5.63 -2.55 -8.49
C LEU A 173 -5.51 -1.09 -8.90
N ARG A 174 -4.33 -0.66 -9.36
CA ARG A 174 -4.11 0.69 -9.91
C ARG A 174 -4.48 1.81 -8.94
N CYS A 175 -4.38 1.57 -7.64
CA CYS A 175 -4.87 2.49 -6.62
C CYS A 175 -4.05 2.48 -5.33
N ASN A 176 -4.35 3.44 -4.45
CA ASN A 176 -3.79 3.49 -3.12
C ASN A 176 -4.16 2.23 -2.32
N HIS A 177 -3.16 1.54 -1.78
CA HIS A 177 -3.33 0.36 -0.95
C HIS A 177 -2.17 0.24 0.05
N ASP A 178 -2.43 -0.44 1.16
CA ASP A 178 -1.46 -0.70 2.22
C ASP A 178 -1.49 -2.20 2.53
N VAL A 179 -0.31 -2.82 2.58
CA VAL A 179 -0.12 -4.25 2.83
C VAL A 179 0.50 -4.42 4.20
N THR A 180 -0.23 -5.09 5.09
CA THR A 180 0.20 -5.34 6.46
C THR A 180 0.09 -6.82 6.79
N CYS A 181 1.16 -7.41 7.31
CA CYS A 181 1.16 -8.78 7.81
C CYS A 181 0.52 -8.86 9.21
N LEU A 182 -0.51 -9.70 9.36
CA LEU A 182 -1.24 -9.88 10.62
C LEU A 182 -1.02 -11.30 11.17
N LEU A 183 0.09 -11.50 11.89
CA LEU A 183 0.45 -12.81 12.48
C LEU A 183 -0.15 -13.07 13.86
N SER A 184 -0.72 -12.06 14.49
CA SER A 184 -1.37 -12.21 15.80
C SER A 184 -2.87 -12.42 15.64
N GLY A 185 -3.40 -13.45 16.32
CA GLY A 185 -4.84 -13.68 16.40
C GLY A 185 -5.62 -12.47 16.92
N THR A 186 -5.02 -11.64 17.79
CA THR A 186 -5.65 -10.40 18.27
C THR A 186 -5.73 -9.35 17.17
N SER A 187 -4.65 -9.15 16.39
CA SER A 187 -4.64 -8.18 15.29
C SER A 187 -5.59 -8.59 14.16
N VAL A 188 -5.66 -9.89 13.86
CA VAL A 188 -6.61 -10.43 12.88
C VAL A 188 -8.05 -10.22 13.35
N LYS A 189 -8.37 -10.57 14.62
CA LYS A 189 -9.70 -10.34 15.19
C LYS A 189 -10.09 -8.86 15.17
N ALA A 190 -9.16 -7.96 15.52
CA ALA A 190 -9.39 -6.53 15.49
C ALA A 190 -9.66 -6.03 14.06
N ALA A 191 -8.89 -6.48 13.06
CA ALA A 191 -9.11 -6.15 11.66
C ALA A 191 -10.46 -6.67 11.15
N MET A 192 -10.81 -7.92 11.45
CA MET A 192 -12.11 -8.50 11.10
C MET A 192 -13.26 -7.75 11.76
N ALA A 193 -13.16 -7.41 13.04
CA ALA A 193 -14.16 -6.61 13.75
C ALA A 193 -14.31 -5.23 13.13
N TYR A 194 -13.20 -4.56 12.79
CA TYR A 194 -13.22 -3.25 12.14
C TYR A 194 -13.87 -3.29 10.74
N VAL A 195 -13.49 -4.26 9.91
CA VAL A 195 -14.09 -4.45 8.59
C VAL A 195 -15.58 -4.75 8.73
N THR A 196 -15.95 -5.59 9.69
CA THR A 196 -17.36 -5.92 9.96
C THR A 196 -18.11 -4.67 10.37
N ASP A 197 -17.66 -3.93 11.38
CA ASP A 197 -18.27 -2.66 11.83
C ASP A 197 -18.46 -1.69 10.67
N TYR A 198 -17.44 -1.53 9.81
CA TYR A 198 -17.50 -0.64 8.65
C TYR A 198 -18.52 -1.09 7.60
N VAL A 199 -18.58 -2.39 7.29
CA VAL A 199 -19.53 -2.96 6.32
C VAL A 199 -20.95 -2.95 6.88
N THR A 200 -21.11 -3.24 8.17
CA THR A 200 -22.41 -3.26 8.86
C THR A 200 -22.87 -1.87 9.28
N LYS A 201 -22.07 -0.82 9.03
CA LYS A 201 -22.42 0.56 9.31
C LYS A 201 -23.62 0.92 8.44
N THR A 202 -24.82 0.72 8.99
CA THR A 202 -26.08 1.07 8.36
C THR A 202 -26.05 2.56 8.06
N LYS A 203 -25.86 2.90 6.79
CA LYS A 203 -26.10 4.26 6.33
C LYS A 203 -27.62 4.42 6.36
N LEU A 204 -28.12 5.11 7.38
CA LEU A 204 -29.44 5.71 7.31
C LEU A 204 -29.40 6.60 6.08
N THR A 205 -30.09 6.16 5.02
CA THR A 205 -30.18 6.99 3.82
C THR A 205 -30.96 8.25 4.20
N THR A 206 -30.59 9.37 3.61
CA THR A 206 -31.31 10.63 3.83
C THR A 206 -32.81 10.47 3.53
N GLU A 207 -33.14 9.63 2.56
CA GLU A 207 -34.51 9.20 2.25
C GLU A 207 -35.18 8.49 3.44
N THR A 208 -34.58 7.42 3.98
CA THR A 208 -35.12 6.70 5.15
C THR A 208 -35.26 7.61 6.37
N PHE A 209 -34.33 8.55 6.57
CA PHE A 209 -34.40 9.55 7.64
C PHE A 209 -35.62 10.47 7.45
N PHE A 210 -35.80 11.03 6.25
CA PHE A 210 -36.94 11.91 5.96
C PHE A 210 -38.28 11.18 5.97
N GLU A 211 -38.34 9.92 5.52
CA GLU A 211 -39.56 9.10 5.64
C GLU A 211 -39.93 8.84 7.11
N THR A 212 -38.94 8.58 7.97
CA THR A 212 -39.16 8.37 9.40
C THR A 212 -39.65 9.65 10.07
N VAL A 213 -39.05 10.81 9.77
CA VAL A 213 -39.50 12.12 10.29
C VAL A 213 -40.90 12.49 9.79
N ARG A 214 -41.26 12.15 8.54
CA ARG A 214 -42.60 12.38 7.99
C ARG A 214 -43.67 11.49 8.62
N SER A 215 -43.28 10.33 9.18
CA SER A 215 -44.20 9.35 9.75
C SER A 215 -44.62 9.61 11.20
N VAL A 216 -44.05 10.65 11.83
CA VAL A 216 -44.39 11.17 13.18
C VAL A 216 -45.20 12.44 13.03
#